data_AF-A0A6I3J5L3-F1
#
_entry.id   AF-A0A6I3J5L3-F1
#
_cell.length_a   1.000
_cell.length_b   1.000
_cell.length_c   1.000
_cell.angle_alpha   90.00
_cell.angle_beta   90.00
_cell.angle_gamma   90.00
#
_symmetry.space_group_name_H-M   'P 1'
#
loop_
_entity.id
_entity.type
_entity.pdbx_description
1 polymer ?
#
loop_
_entity_poly.entity_id
_entity_poly.type
_entity_poly.pdbx_seq_one_letter_code
_entity_poly.pdbx_strand_id
1 'polypeptide(L)'
;MIRITLSDGLELRKGRRVEYTELDAYPLSGGRLTTWTPEVAAPAWRDDPRGLSWDHGQHLRGGETGSWIGSVLRLPVRYDNDTVRRGLRAWLMRHEALRTTVLPAGDGWARRTADADDIDVVPVEHGELPAEEVRRQIEQCFATVAPGRWPHLRVATVDPGDGGGLVLAFGADHSVMDAYSQLLWFGEIALALERVAAGDAEEDCLDDTIASYVDHSATDRATGDAVGPDHAVVERWRTLFDEHGGFPAYPDTDLARGAGPARQHSTSTWVATASEADRLGEVCRAAGAGTQTGALALFSLAVRRLLGAERLSYVLPLHTRHDPGHASSVGWYVGCAPLTVDLAGTTGLTGALARVESAVRAAKPCARIPLPRVADLLGTDDHPHLVVSFVDTRYVPGSRHWPEWEARALRSPAHADDEVYLWLVRSHLGLSVSTRFPATDAAAAAMARLLDALREGVLDAIEPAEPAEPAEPAGVGGVAAEAVYA
;
A
#
# COMPACT_ATOMS: atom_id res chain seq x y z
N MET A 1 32.93 -7.94 2.69
CA MET A 1 32.75 -6.59 3.26
C MET A 1 32.69 -5.61 2.08
N ILE A 2 31.56 -5.59 1.37
CA ILE A 2 31.35 -4.81 0.16
C ILE A 2 30.73 -3.49 0.59
N ARG A 3 31.44 -2.39 0.31
CA ARG A 3 31.01 -1.03 0.59
C ARG A 3 30.10 -0.61 -0.57
N ILE A 4 28.79 -0.66 -0.35
CA ILE A 4 27.79 -0.13 -1.28
C ILE A 4 27.86 1.39 -1.15
N THR A 5 28.43 2.05 -2.15
CA THR A 5 28.42 3.51 -2.27
C THR A 5 27.09 3.90 -2.92
N LEU A 6 26.07 4.16 -2.10
CA LEU A 6 24.90 4.91 -2.55
C LEU A 6 25.37 6.31 -2.92
N SER A 7 24.99 6.79 -4.11
CA SER A 7 25.31 8.13 -4.57
C SER A 7 24.68 9.17 -3.65
N ASP A 8 25.53 10.01 -3.06
CA ASP A 8 25.15 11.19 -2.29
C ASP A 8 24.36 12.14 -3.19
N GLY A 9 23.04 12.21 -3.04
CA GLY A 9 22.21 13.10 -3.86
C GLY A 9 20.76 13.33 -3.45
N LEU A 10 20.23 12.60 -2.46
CA LEU A 10 18.85 12.76 -1.98
C LEU A 10 18.81 12.86 -0.44
N GLU A 11 19.46 13.87 0.13
CA GLU A 11 19.33 14.19 1.55
C GLU A 11 17.97 14.89 1.86
N LEU A 12 16.87 14.14 1.71
CA LEU A 12 15.68 14.45 2.48
C LEU A 12 15.96 14.10 3.94
N ARG A 13 15.90 15.10 4.84
CA ARG A 13 16.13 14.93 6.29
C ARG A 13 15.40 13.69 6.80
N LYS A 14 16.12 12.79 7.48
CA LYS A 14 15.68 11.45 7.93
C LYS A 14 14.33 11.43 8.68
N GLY A 15 13.94 12.56 9.31
CA GLY A 15 12.66 12.73 10.01
C GLY A 15 11.45 13.15 9.15
N ARG A 16 11.61 13.46 7.85
CA ARG A 16 10.50 13.93 7.00
C ARG A 16 9.98 12.88 6.02
N ARG A 17 10.42 11.62 6.11
CA ARG A 17 10.09 10.59 5.11
C ARG A 17 8.86 9.81 5.52
N VAL A 18 7.83 9.82 4.67
CA VAL A 18 6.72 8.86 4.75
C VAL A 18 7.12 7.64 3.94
N GLU A 19 7.41 6.56 4.64
CA GLU A 19 7.88 5.30 4.05
C GLU A 19 6.91 4.18 4.47
N TYR A 20 6.90 3.10 3.68
CA TYR A 20 6.20 1.88 4.04
C TYR A 20 7.23 0.88 4.56
N THR A 21 7.28 0.69 5.88
CA THR A 21 8.38 0.01 6.58
C THR A 21 7.88 -1.00 7.60
N GLU A 22 8.79 -1.78 8.15
CA GLU A 22 8.52 -2.50 9.41
C GLU A 22 8.69 -1.54 10.60
N LEU A 23 8.23 -1.95 11.78
CA LEU A 23 8.30 -1.11 12.99
C LEU A 23 9.75 -0.87 13.42
N ASP A 24 10.65 -1.82 13.20
CA ASP A 24 12.09 -1.74 13.52
C ASP A 24 12.81 -0.57 12.84
N ALA A 25 12.35 -0.16 11.66
CA ALA A 25 12.88 0.97 10.91
C ALA A 25 12.35 2.33 11.41
N TYR A 26 11.34 2.35 12.28
CA TYR A 26 10.83 3.57 12.91
C TYR A 26 11.66 3.91 14.16
N PRO A 27 12.17 5.15 14.29
CA PRO A 27 12.99 5.55 15.44
C PRO A 27 12.12 5.80 16.69
N LEU A 28 11.55 4.73 17.27
CA LEU A 28 10.79 4.81 18.51
C LEU A 28 11.68 5.32 19.65
N SER A 29 11.17 6.29 20.41
CA SER A 29 11.78 6.75 21.66
C SER A 29 11.38 5.84 22.83
N GLY A 30 12.18 5.85 23.90
CA GLY A 30 11.71 5.38 25.20
C GLY A 30 10.64 6.32 25.74
N GLY A 31 9.90 5.88 26.75
CA GLY A 31 8.83 6.68 27.34
C GLY A 31 7.78 5.84 28.05
N ARG A 32 6.71 6.50 28.46
CA ARG A 32 5.54 5.87 29.06
C ARG A 32 4.72 5.17 27.98
N LEU A 33 4.67 3.84 28.04
CA LEU A 33 3.94 3.00 27.10
C LEU A 33 2.56 2.64 27.66
N THR A 34 1.53 2.79 26.82
CA THR A 34 0.19 2.25 27.05
C THR A 34 -0.25 1.48 25.81
N THR A 35 -0.76 0.26 25.98
CA THR A 35 -1.42 -0.49 24.90
C THR A 35 -2.92 -0.45 25.08
N TRP A 36 -3.67 -0.40 23.99
CA TRP A 36 -5.10 -0.19 23.97
C TRP A 36 -5.77 -1.32 23.20
N THR A 37 -6.77 -1.91 23.83
CA THR A 37 -7.50 -3.05 23.28
C THR A 37 -8.97 -2.67 23.13
N PRO A 38 -9.54 -2.71 21.92
CA PRO A 38 -10.99 -2.56 21.75
C PRO A 38 -11.74 -3.57 22.62
N GLU A 39 -12.86 -3.17 23.20
CA GLU A 39 -13.74 -4.03 23.99
C GLU A 39 -15.19 -3.89 23.55
N VAL A 40 -15.89 -5.01 23.43
CA VAL A 40 -17.34 -5.10 23.22
C VAL A 40 -17.88 -6.15 24.17
N ALA A 41 -18.91 -5.81 24.92
CA ALA A 41 -19.55 -6.76 25.84
C ALA A 41 -20.13 -7.96 25.06
N ALA A 42 -19.95 -9.17 25.59
CA ALA A 42 -20.45 -10.40 24.96
C ALA A 42 -21.92 -10.35 24.44
N PRO A 43 -22.91 -9.78 25.18
CA PRO A 43 -24.29 -9.71 24.69
C PRO A 43 -24.54 -8.67 23.58
N ALA A 44 -23.60 -7.77 23.32
CA ALA A 44 -23.74 -6.73 22.29
C ALA A 44 -23.46 -7.24 20.86
N TRP A 45 -22.83 -8.40 20.73
CA TRP A 45 -22.57 -9.01 19.43
C TRP A 45 -23.84 -9.58 18.81
N ARG A 46 -24.24 -9.06 17.65
CA ARG A 46 -25.41 -9.51 16.89
C ARG A 46 -24.98 -10.33 15.68
N ASP A 47 -25.74 -11.38 15.35
CA ASP A 47 -25.53 -12.12 14.11
C ASP A 47 -25.76 -11.20 12.92
N ASP A 48 -24.85 -11.23 11.94
CA ASP A 48 -24.90 -10.37 10.77
C ASP A 48 -25.09 -11.22 9.49
N PRO A 49 -26.21 -11.06 8.78
CA PRO A 49 -26.48 -11.86 7.58
C PRO A 49 -25.63 -11.42 6.37
N ARG A 50 -24.91 -10.29 6.44
CA ARG A 50 -24.07 -9.80 5.35
C ARG A 50 -22.81 -10.66 5.24
N GLY A 51 -22.68 -11.32 4.09
CA GLY A 51 -21.60 -12.27 3.81
C GLY A 51 -20.20 -11.70 3.99
N LEU A 52 -19.25 -12.58 4.27
CA LEU A 52 -17.82 -12.26 4.21
C LEU A 52 -17.41 -12.16 2.74
N SER A 53 -16.58 -11.17 2.40
CA SER A 53 -15.93 -11.11 1.08
C SER A 53 -15.15 -12.39 0.80
N TRP A 54 -14.88 -12.64 -0.47
CA TRP A 54 -14.07 -13.78 -0.87
C TRP A 54 -12.66 -13.71 -0.27
N ASP A 55 -12.05 -12.52 -0.25
CA ASP A 55 -10.72 -12.31 0.36
C ASP A 55 -10.71 -12.60 1.85
N HIS A 56 -11.72 -12.11 2.60
CA HIS A 56 -11.82 -12.40 4.03
C HIS A 56 -12.03 -13.92 4.27
N GLY A 57 -12.89 -14.56 3.46
CA GLY A 57 -13.08 -16.02 3.55
C GLY A 57 -11.81 -16.82 3.29
N GLN A 58 -10.99 -16.44 2.30
CA GLN A 58 -9.70 -17.08 2.03
C GLN A 58 -8.70 -16.81 3.15
N HIS A 59 -8.61 -15.57 3.63
CA HIS A 59 -7.74 -15.17 4.74
C HIS A 59 -8.06 -15.95 6.03
N LEU A 60 -9.32 -16.27 6.30
CA LEU A 60 -9.69 -17.11 7.45
C LEU A 60 -9.25 -18.58 7.34
N ARG A 61 -9.03 -19.08 6.11
CA ARG A 61 -8.59 -20.47 5.88
C ARG A 61 -7.07 -20.63 5.98
N GLY A 62 -6.31 -19.62 5.58
CA GLY A 62 -4.84 -19.69 5.48
C GLY A 62 -4.07 -18.63 6.28
N GLY A 63 -4.75 -17.65 6.89
CA GLY A 63 -4.11 -16.54 7.57
C GLY A 63 -3.46 -16.93 8.89
N GLU A 64 -2.24 -16.40 9.11
CA GLU A 64 -1.46 -16.66 10.31
C GLU A 64 -1.73 -15.62 11.41
N THR A 65 -1.72 -16.04 12.67
CA THR A 65 -1.73 -15.09 13.80
C THR A 65 -0.44 -14.28 13.78
N GLY A 66 -0.55 -12.95 13.92
CA GLY A 66 0.58 -12.04 13.92
C GLY A 66 0.97 -11.48 12.56
N SER A 67 0.25 -11.82 11.49
CA SER A 67 0.29 -11.06 10.24
C SER A 67 -0.57 -9.80 10.36
N TRP A 68 0.03 -8.62 10.21
CA TRP A 68 -0.67 -7.36 10.43
C TRP A 68 -0.18 -6.23 9.53
N ILE A 69 -1.09 -5.29 9.28
CA ILE A 69 -0.85 -4.01 8.63
C ILE A 69 -1.12 -2.89 9.63
N GLY A 70 -0.37 -1.80 9.58
CA GLY A 70 -0.43 -0.81 10.65
C GLY A 70 0.07 0.55 10.25
N SER A 71 0.04 1.50 11.17
CA SER A 71 0.63 2.82 10.95
C SER A 71 1.18 3.35 12.25
N VAL A 72 2.11 4.31 12.16
CA VAL A 72 2.64 5.07 13.29
C VAL A 72 2.75 6.54 12.93
N LEU A 73 2.44 7.42 13.88
CA LEU A 73 2.68 8.85 13.78
C LEU A 73 3.00 9.45 15.16
N ARG A 74 3.60 10.64 15.15
CA ARG A 74 3.85 11.48 16.30
C ARG A 74 3.00 12.74 16.18
N LEU A 75 2.08 12.94 17.13
CA LEU A 75 1.23 14.11 17.18
C LEU A 75 1.72 15.10 18.23
N PRO A 76 1.66 16.43 17.99
CA PRO A 76 2.03 17.45 18.97
C PRO A 76 0.94 17.63 20.05
N VAL A 77 0.43 16.53 20.57
CA VAL A 77 -0.59 16.47 21.63
C VAL A 77 0.06 15.92 22.90
N ARG A 78 -0.45 16.34 24.05
CA ARG A 78 -0.03 15.78 25.34
C ARG A 78 -0.74 14.46 25.56
N TYR A 79 -0.06 13.52 26.22
CA TYR A 79 -0.72 12.31 26.68
C TYR A 79 -1.76 12.64 27.75
N ASP A 80 -3.00 12.26 27.47
CA ASP A 80 -4.11 12.23 28.41
C ASP A 80 -4.91 10.96 28.12
N ASN A 81 -5.07 10.11 29.13
CA ASN A 81 -5.64 8.77 28.96
C ASN A 81 -7.09 8.83 28.46
N ASP A 82 -7.90 9.74 29.01
CA ASP A 82 -9.30 9.91 28.61
C ASP A 82 -9.42 10.43 27.18
N THR A 83 -8.62 11.44 26.82
CA THR A 83 -8.58 11.98 25.45
C THR A 83 -8.20 10.91 24.43
N VAL A 84 -7.18 10.08 24.73
CA VAL A 84 -6.77 8.99 23.84
C VAL A 84 -7.85 7.92 23.73
N ARG A 85 -8.42 7.47 24.86
CA ARG A 85 -9.52 6.49 24.87
C ARG A 85 -10.68 6.98 24.00
N ARG A 86 -11.11 8.22 24.21
CA ARG A 86 -12.26 8.80 23.52
C ARG A 86 -12.00 9.04 22.03
N GLY A 87 -10.80 9.49 21.67
CA GLY A 87 -10.39 9.62 20.26
C GLY A 87 -10.33 8.28 19.53
N LEU A 88 -9.83 7.23 20.19
CA LEU A 88 -9.84 5.87 19.64
C LEU A 88 -11.27 5.32 19.51
N ARG A 89 -12.12 5.55 20.51
CA ARG A 89 -13.54 5.16 20.47
C ARG A 89 -14.26 5.84 19.31
N ALA A 90 -14.12 7.15 19.13
CA ALA A 90 -14.69 7.88 17.99
C ALA A 90 -14.28 7.28 16.63
N TRP A 91 -13.01 6.91 16.47
CA TRP A 91 -12.52 6.26 15.25
C TRP A 91 -13.10 4.84 15.05
N LEU A 92 -13.20 4.03 16.10
CA LEU A 92 -13.78 2.68 16.03
C LEU A 92 -15.29 2.71 15.80
N MET A 93 -16.01 3.67 16.39
CA MET A 93 -17.45 3.89 16.19
C MET A 93 -17.75 4.14 14.71
N ARG A 94 -16.99 5.05 14.09
CA ARG A 94 -17.11 5.46 12.68
C ARG A 94 -17.05 4.27 11.72
N HIS A 95 -16.12 3.33 11.94
CA HIS A 95 -15.83 2.28 10.97
C HIS A 95 -16.40 0.93 11.36
N GLU A 96 -17.51 0.53 10.72
CA GLU A 96 -18.20 -0.74 11.03
C GLU A 96 -17.27 -1.97 10.94
N ALA A 97 -16.32 -2.00 10.01
CA ALA A 97 -15.34 -3.09 9.87
C ALA A 97 -14.60 -3.42 11.17
N LEU A 98 -14.25 -2.39 11.96
CA LEU A 98 -13.47 -2.53 13.20
C LEU A 98 -14.31 -3.10 14.36
N ARG A 99 -15.63 -3.15 14.18
CA ARG A 99 -16.63 -3.68 15.12
C ARG A 99 -17.27 -4.98 14.62
N THR A 100 -16.58 -5.70 13.74
CA THR A 100 -16.99 -7.04 13.28
C THR A 100 -16.09 -8.13 13.82
N THR A 101 -16.64 -9.33 13.99
CA THR A 101 -15.90 -10.56 14.24
C THR A 101 -16.54 -11.73 13.49
N VAL A 102 -15.93 -12.91 13.57
CA VAL A 102 -16.41 -14.14 12.96
C VAL A 102 -16.42 -15.28 13.96
N LEU A 103 -17.38 -16.19 13.79
CA LEU A 103 -17.45 -17.45 14.53
C LEU A 103 -17.49 -18.62 13.55
N PRO A 104 -16.89 -19.77 13.89
CA PRO A 104 -17.06 -20.98 13.10
C PRO A 104 -18.55 -21.34 12.97
N ALA A 105 -18.99 -21.62 11.75
CA ALA A 105 -20.38 -21.98 11.45
C ALA A 105 -20.42 -23.05 10.34
N GLY A 106 -20.66 -24.31 10.72
CA GLY A 106 -20.61 -25.43 9.79
C GLY A 106 -19.21 -25.63 9.22
N ASP A 107 -19.10 -25.63 7.89
CA ASP A 107 -17.85 -25.68 7.12
C ASP A 107 -17.27 -24.30 6.79
N GLY A 108 -17.90 -23.23 7.28
CA GLY A 108 -17.51 -21.85 7.04
C GLY A 108 -17.53 -20.97 8.29
N TRP A 109 -17.84 -19.70 8.08
CA TRP A 109 -17.77 -18.65 9.09
C TRP A 109 -19.01 -17.78 9.04
N ALA A 110 -19.53 -17.43 10.21
CA ALA A 110 -20.62 -16.48 10.37
C ALA A 110 -20.09 -15.17 10.95
N ARG A 111 -20.49 -14.03 10.37
CA ARG A 111 -20.13 -12.71 10.88
C ARG A 111 -21.00 -12.35 12.09
N ARG A 112 -20.41 -11.66 13.05
CA ARG A 112 -21.13 -10.86 14.04
C ARG A 112 -20.65 -9.42 14.02
N THR A 113 -21.56 -8.51 14.32
CA THR A 113 -21.32 -7.07 14.32
C THR A 113 -21.91 -6.46 15.59
N ALA A 114 -21.17 -5.56 16.21
CA ALA A 114 -21.63 -4.77 17.36
C ALA A 114 -22.07 -3.38 16.90
N ASP A 115 -23.00 -2.72 17.60
CA ASP A 115 -23.38 -1.34 17.25
C ASP A 115 -22.25 -0.37 17.62
N ALA A 116 -22.29 0.86 17.08
CA ALA A 116 -21.31 1.88 17.40
C ALA A 116 -21.27 2.21 18.90
N ASP A 117 -22.43 2.27 19.57
CA ASP A 117 -22.48 2.62 21.00
C ASP A 117 -21.91 1.53 21.91
N ASP A 118 -21.84 0.29 21.43
CA ASP A 118 -21.40 -0.89 22.19
C ASP A 118 -19.87 -1.06 22.22
N ILE A 119 -19.11 -0.25 21.47
CA ILE A 119 -17.64 -0.29 21.42
C ILE A 119 -17.00 0.60 22.49
N ASP A 120 -15.97 0.06 23.14
CA ASP A 120 -15.06 0.81 24.01
C ASP A 120 -13.60 0.41 23.73
N VAL A 121 -12.66 1.04 24.44
CA VAL A 121 -11.23 0.77 24.38
C VAL A 121 -10.63 0.77 25.78
N VAL A 122 -9.97 -0.32 26.15
CA VAL A 122 -9.38 -0.50 27.48
C VAL A 122 -7.86 -0.27 27.43
N PRO A 123 -7.30 0.60 28.29
CA PRO A 123 -5.87 0.79 28.42
C PRO A 123 -5.21 -0.30 29.28
N VAL A 124 -3.98 -0.65 28.92
CA VAL A 124 -3.03 -1.38 29.75
C VAL A 124 -1.76 -0.55 29.82
N GLU A 125 -1.48 0.00 31.00
CA GLU A 125 -0.29 0.82 31.25
C GLU A 125 0.91 -0.07 31.57
N HIS A 126 2.00 0.09 30.80
CA HIS A 126 3.25 -0.64 31.01
C HIS A 126 4.31 0.18 31.76
N GLY A 127 4.01 1.45 32.05
CA GLY A 127 4.93 2.38 32.70
C GLY A 127 6.00 2.92 31.77
N GLU A 128 7.05 3.49 32.35
CA GLU A 128 8.18 4.07 31.62
C GLU A 128 9.20 2.99 31.24
N LEU A 129 9.49 2.89 29.95
CA LEU A 129 10.34 1.84 29.38
C LEU A 129 11.41 2.43 28.46
N PRO A 130 12.60 1.81 28.36
CA PRO A 130 13.59 2.18 27.36
C PRO A 130 13.09 1.87 25.94
N ALA A 131 13.62 2.58 24.92
CA ALA A 131 13.16 2.49 23.52
C ALA A 131 13.07 1.05 22.97
N GLU A 132 14.07 0.22 23.28
CA GLU A 132 14.12 -1.18 22.87
C GLU A 132 12.96 -2.01 23.43
N GLU A 133 12.64 -1.77 24.70
CA GLU A 133 11.55 -2.44 25.40
C GLU A 133 10.20 -1.96 24.89
N VAL A 134 10.05 -0.66 24.67
CA VAL A 134 8.86 -0.08 24.02
C VAL A 134 8.60 -0.78 22.68
N ARG A 135 9.62 -0.87 21.81
CA ARG A 135 9.48 -1.55 20.52
C ARG A 135 9.03 -3.00 20.70
N ARG A 136 9.72 -3.76 21.55
CA ARG A 136 9.40 -5.18 21.78
C ARG A 136 7.97 -5.38 22.28
N GLN A 137 7.51 -4.54 23.21
CA GLN A 137 6.14 -4.62 23.74
C GLN A 137 5.09 -4.30 22.67
N ILE A 138 5.34 -3.31 21.79
CA ILE A 138 4.45 -3.00 20.68
C ILE A 138 4.40 -4.15 19.68
N GLU A 139 5.55 -4.73 19.31
CA GLU A 139 5.62 -5.90 18.42
C GLU A 139 4.86 -7.09 19.00
N GLN A 140 5.04 -7.38 20.30
CA GLN A 140 4.33 -8.45 21.00
C GLN A 140 2.82 -8.19 21.03
N CYS A 141 2.40 -6.95 21.27
CA CYS A 141 1.00 -6.55 21.26
C CYS A 141 0.37 -6.79 19.87
N PHE A 142 1.02 -6.30 18.81
CA PHE A 142 0.51 -6.42 17.45
C PHE A 142 0.54 -7.86 16.94
N ALA A 143 1.51 -8.68 17.37
CA ALA A 143 1.57 -10.11 17.06
C ALA A 143 0.36 -10.92 17.59
N THR A 144 -0.49 -10.35 18.45
CA THR A 144 -1.69 -11.03 18.97
C THR A 144 -2.91 -10.94 18.06
N VAL A 145 -2.91 -10.04 17.07
CA VAL A 145 -4.01 -9.93 16.09
C VAL A 145 -4.09 -11.20 15.26
N ALA A 146 -5.31 -11.62 14.97
CA ALA A 146 -5.57 -12.85 14.25
C ALA A 146 -6.83 -12.72 13.38
N PRO A 147 -6.90 -13.47 12.26
CA PRO A 147 -8.05 -13.44 11.35
C PRO A 147 -9.35 -13.89 12.04
N GLY A 148 -9.30 -15.01 12.78
CA GLY A 148 -10.47 -15.65 13.39
C GLY A 148 -10.75 -15.26 14.84
N ARG A 149 -10.06 -14.26 15.41
CA ARG A 149 -10.22 -13.87 16.82
C ARG A 149 -10.20 -12.36 16.99
N TRP A 150 -11.31 -11.82 17.47
CA TRP A 150 -11.43 -10.41 17.83
C TRP A 150 -10.71 -10.11 19.15
N PRO A 151 -10.14 -8.90 19.35
CA PRO A 151 -10.10 -7.78 18.42
C PRO A 151 -9.10 -7.94 17.27
N HIS A 152 -9.52 -7.53 16.07
CA HIS A 152 -8.70 -7.53 14.85
C HIS A 152 -7.72 -6.35 14.77
N LEU A 153 -7.71 -5.46 15.78
CA LEU A 153 -6.83 -4.30 15.86
C LEU A 153 -6.29 -4.11 17.27
N ARG A 154 -5.06 -3.60 17.39
CA ARG A 154 -4.42 -3.16 18.63
C ARG A 154 -3.77 -1.81 18.40
N VAL A 155 -3.77 -0.96 19.44
CA VAL A 155 -3.11 0.34 19.41
C VAL A 155 -2.10 0.42 20.55
N ALA A 156 -1.02 1.17 20.36
CA ALA A 156 -0.07 1.52 21.38
C ALA A 156 0.20 3.03 21.32
N THR A 157 0.41 3.63 22.48
CA THR A 157 0.83 5.02 22.61
C THR A 157 2.08 5.13 23.47
N VAL A 158 3.01 5.97 23.05
CA VAL A 158 4.26 6.25 23.76
C VAL A 158 4.37 7.75 24.01
N ASP A 159 4.33 8.14 25.27
CA ASP A 159 4.69 9.50 25.70
C ASP A 159 6.18 9.54 26.05
N PRO A 160 7.03 10.20 25.23
CA PRO A 160 8.46 10.26 25.50
C PRO A 160 8.81 11.13 26.73
N GLY A 161 7.89 11.97 27.21
CA GLY A 161 8.13 12.89 28.34
C GLY A 161 9.04 14.08 28.02
N ASP A 162 9.49 14.23 26.77
CA ASP A 162 10.38 15.31 26.31
C ASP A 162 9.62 16.54 25.75
N GLY A 163 8.29 16.49 25.76
CA GLY A 163 7.42 17.51 25.16
C GLY A 163 7.36 17.47 23.63
N GLY A 164 7.98 16.48 22.99
CA GLY A 164 8.01 16.26 21.55
C GLY A 164 6.72 15.66 20.96
N GLY A 165 5.72 15.40 21.80
CA GLY A 165 4.41 14.90 21.39
C GLY A 165 4.22 13.38 21.57
N LEU A 166 2.97 12.96 21.52
CA LEU A 166 2.53 11.58 21.68
C LEU A 166 2.79 10.77 20.41
N VAL A 167 3.47 9.63 20.52
CA VAL A 167 3.56 8.64 19.43
C VAL A 167 2.38 7.69 19.54
N LEU A 168 1.66 7.48 18.45
CA LEU A 168 0.59 6.49 18.33
C LEU A 168 0.97 5.50 17.24
N ALA A 169 0.76 4.21 17.49
CA ALA A 169 0.91 3.16 16.51
C ALA A 169 -0.26 2.18 16.60
N PHE A 170 -0.67 1.58 15.49
CA PHE A 170 -1.60 0.47 15.49
C PHE A 170 -1.12 -0.68 14.61
N GLY A 171 -1.58 -1.88 14.91
CA GLY A 171 -1.51 -3.06 14.05
C GLY A 171 -2.89 -3.69 13.94
N ALA A 172 -3.29 -4.02 12.72
CA ALA A 172 -4.58 -4.58 12.37
C ALA A 172 -4.43 -5.82 11.48
N ASP A 173 -5.31 -6.79 11.65
CA ASP A 173 -5.45 -7.91 10.73
C ASP A 173 -6.00 -7.41 9.37
N HIS A 174 -5.53 -8.02 8.29
CA HIS A 174 -5.93 -7.63 6.93
C HIS A 174 -7.44 -7.80 6.66
N SER A 175 -8.15 -8.66 7.40
CA SER A 175 -9.61 -8.83 7.29
C SER A 175 -10.41 -7.53 7.41
N VAL A 176 -9.88 -6.52 8.10
CA VAL A 176 -10.55 -5.24 8.35
C VAL A 176 -9.78 -4.03 7.79
N MET A 177 -8.63 -4.25 7.14
CA MET A 177 -7.72 -3.17 6.78
C MET A 177 -6.93 -3.45 5.51
N ASP A 178 -7.00 -2.52 4.55
CA ASP A 178 -6.07 -2.46 3.42
C ASP A 178 -5.07 -1.29 3.52
N ALA A 179 -4.20 -1.23 2.52
CA ALA A 179 -3.14 -0.23 2.45
C ALA A 179 -3.64 1.21 2.34
N TYR A 180 -4.86 1.47 1.86
CA TYR A 180 -5.42 2.82 1.81
C TYR A 180 -6.13 3.16 3.13
N SER A 181 -6.84 2.20 3.71
CA SER A 181 -7.51 2.35 5.01
C SER A 181 -6.53 2.66 6.14
N GLN A 182 -5.34 2.05 6.16
CA GLN A 182 -4.31 2.42 7.16
C GLN A 182 -3.79 3.86 7.00
N LEU A 183 -3.90 4.46 5.80
CA LEU A 183 -3.44 5.83 5.52
C LEU A 183 -4.51 6.85 5.91
N LEU A 184 -5.80 6.51 5.79
CA LEU A 184 -6.90 7.34 6.28
C LEU A 184 -6.78 7.61 7.78
N TRP A 185 -6.30 6.61 8.53
CA TRP A 185 -6.12 6.70 9.98
C TRP A 185 -5.34 7.94 10.42
N PHE A 186 -4.28 8.36 9.71
CA PHE A 186 -3.46 9.49 10.12
C PHE A 186 -4.26 10.78 10.31
N GLY A 187 -5.11 11.11 9.34
CA GLY A 187 -5.95 12.31 9.41
C GLY A 187 -7.09 12.15 10.40
N GLU A 188 -7.71 10.97 10.42
CA GLU A 188 -8.87 10.70 11.28
C GLU A 188 -8.51 10.68 12.76
N ILE A 189 -7.41 10.04 13.16
CA ILE A 189 -7.02 9.99 14.57
C ILE A 189 -6.54 11.35 15.08
N ALA A 190 -5.84 12.12 14.24
CA ALA A 190 -5.42 13.47 14.58
C ALA A 190 -6.63 14.37 14.83
N LEU A 191 -7.62 14.33 13.92
CA LEU A 191 -8.86 15.10 14.05
C LEU A 191 -9.68 14.65 15.26
N ALA A 192 -9.83 13.34 15.48
CA ALA A 192 -10.58 12.82 16.62
C ALA A 192 -9.99 13.27 17.96
N LEU A 193 -8.67 13.18 18.11
CA LEU A 193 -7.99 13.62 19.34
C LEU A 193 -8.10 15.14 19.53
N GLU A 194 -7.97 15.92 18.46
CA GLU A 194 -8.16 17.38 18.50
C GLU A 194 -9.56 17.76 18.97
N ARG A 195 -10.59 17.12 18.40
CA ARG A 195 -12.01 17.37 18.69
C ARG A 195 -12.40 16.97 20.11
N VAL A 196 -11.97 15.79 20.55
CA VAL A 196 -12.16 15.33 21.93
C VAL A 196 -11.50 16.30 22.92
N ALA A 197 -10.27 16.76 22.63
CA ALA A 197 -9.56 17.72 23.48
C ALA A 197 -10.24 19.10 23.50
N ALA A 198 -10.96 19.47 22.43
CA ALA A 198 -11.79 20.68 22.38
C ALA A 198 -13.12 20.56 23.15
N GLY A 199 -13.48 19.34 23.59
CA GLY A 199 -14.69 19.07 24.36
C GLY A 199 -15.87 18.56 23.53
N ASP A 200 -15.68 18.23 22.26
CA ASP A 200 -16.73 17.67 21.40
C ASP A 200 -17.12 16.26 21.87
N ALA A 201 -18.36 15.85 21.58
CA ALA A 201 -18.83 14.47 21.79
C ALA A 201 -18.17 13.52 20.79
N GLU A 202 -18.01 12.24 21.16
CA GLU A 202 -17.26 11.27 20.34
C GLU A 202 -17.95 11.01 19.00
N GLU A 203 -19.29 10.96 18.99
CA GLU A 203 -20.11 10.82 17.79
C GLU A 203 -19.98 12.01 16.82
N ASP A 204 -19.62 13.19 17.31
CA ASP A 204 -19.50 14.42 16.52
C ASP A 204 -18.05 14.68 16.04
N CYS A 205 -17.07 13.89 16.52
CA CYS A 205 -15.66 14.12 16.22
C CYS A 205 -15.30 13.84 14.76
N LEU A 206 -16.01 12.93 14.10
CA LEU A 206 -15.73 12.48 12.73
C LEU A 206 -17.04 12.30 11.95
N ASP A 207 -17.12 12.83 10.72
CA ASP A 207 -18.30 12.77 9.84
C ASP A 207 -18.76 11.35 9.46
N ASP A 208 -19.80 10.84 10.09
CA ASP A 208 -20.27 9.45 9.94
C ASP A 208 -20.89 9.12 8.58
N THR A 209 -20.94 10.06 7.63
CA THR A 209 -21.48 9.85 6.27
C THR A 209 -20.52 9.06 5.35
N ILE A 210 -20.18 7.85 5.77
CA ILE A 210 -19.33 6.92 5.02
C ILE A 210 -20.05 5.61 4.70
N ALA A 211 -19.64 4.95 3.61
CA ALA A 211 -20.17 3.63 3.27
C ALA A 211 -19.60 2.55 4.20
N SER A 212 -20.39 1.49 4.43
CA SER A 212 -19.95 0.34 5.21
C SER A 212 -19.12 -0.64 4.38
N TYR A 213 -17.96 -1.04 4.91
CA TYR A 213 -17.22 -2.18 4.38
C TYR A 213 -17.99 -3.49 4.49
N VAL A 214 -18.87 -3.65 5.48
CA VAL A 214 -19.65 -4.88 5.64
C VAL A 214 -20.64 -5.06 4.48
N ASP A 215 -21.23 -3.96 4.00
CA ASP A 215 -22.08 -3.97 2.80
C ASP A 215 -21.26 -4.24 1.53
N HIS A 216 -20.06 -3.66 1.43
CA HIS A 216 -19.13 -3.99 0.35
C HIS A 216 -18.75 -5.47 0.37
N SER A 217 -18.50 -6.04 1.55
CA SER A 217 -18.14 -7.44 1.75
C SER A 217 -19.23 -8.39 1.24
N ALA A 218 -20.50 -8.07 1.50
CA ALA A 218 -21.63 -8.81 0.96
C ALA A 218 -21.77 -8.65 -0.56
N THR A 219 -21.51 -7.46 -1.10
CA THR A 219 -21.51 -7.21 -2.54
C THR A 219 -20.39 -7.97 -3.25
N ASP A 220 -19.20 -8.01 -2.66
CA ASP A 220 -18.05 -8.79 -3.14
C ASP A 220 -18.37 -10.28 -3.19
N ARG A 221 -18.95 -10.81 -2.09
CA ARG A 221 -19.42 -12.20 -2.02
C ARG A 221 -20.37 -12.52 -3.18
N ALA A 222 -21.45 -11.74 -3.32
CA ALA A 222 -22.44 -11.94 -4.36
C ALA A 222 -21.85 -11.81 -5.78
N THR A 223 -20.88 -10.91 -5.97
CA THR A 223 -20.17 -10.75 -7.25
C THR A 223 -19.39 -12.01 -7.60
N GLY A 224 -18.63 -12.58 -6.67
CA GLY A 224 -17.89 -13.82 -6.91
C GLY A 224 -18.80 -15.04 -7.07
N ASP A 225 -19.90 -15.13 -6.32
CA ASP A 225 -20.86 -16.25 -6.42
C ASP A 225 -21.50 -16.32 -7.82
N ALA A 226 -21.67 -15.16 -8.49
CA ALA A 226 -22.19 -15.08 -9.85
C ALA A 226 -21.17 -15.46 -10.95
N VAL A 227 -19.89 -15.65 -10.61
CA VAL A 227 -18.83 -15.96 -11.58
C VAL A 227 -18.70 -17.48 -11.75
N GLY A 228 -18.75 -17.93 -13.01
CA GLY A 228 -18.51 -19.32 -13.41
C GLY A 228 -17.19 -19.53 -14.17
N PRO A 229 -16.83 -20.80 -14.48
CA PRO A 229 -15.55 -21.16 -15.13
C PRO A 229 -15.30 -20.52 -16.51
N ASP A 230 -16.37 -20.18 -17.24
CA ASP A 230 -16.33 -19.60 -18.59
C ASP A 230 -16.28 -18.07 -18.58
N HIS A 231 -16.21 -17.44 -17.41
CA HIS A 231 -16.18 -15.99 -17.29
C HIS A 231 -14.87 -15.42 -17.87
N ALA A 232 -14.96 -14.32 -18.62
CA ALA A 232 -13.80 -13.74 -19.34
C ALA A 232 -12.61 -13.38 -18.42
N VAL A 233 -12.88 -13.01 -17.16
CA VAL A 233 -11.80 -12.76 -16.17
C VAL A 233 -11.10 -14.06 -15.77
N VAL A 234 -11.83 -15.16 -15.61
CA VAL A 234 -11.26 -16.48 -15.29
C VAL A 234 -10.38 -16.96 -16.45
N GLU A 235 -10.85 -16.79 -17.69
CA GLU A 235 -10.05 -17.11 -18.89
C GLU A 235 -8.75 -16.28 -18.97
N ARG A 236 -8.80 -14.99 -18.61
CA ARG A 236 -7.59 -14.16 -18.60
C ARG A 236 -6.55 -14.64 -17.58
N TRP A 237 -6.99 -15.03 -16.39
CA TRP A 237 -6.11 -15.62 -15.37
C TRP A 237 -5.59 -17.00 -15.82
N ARG A 238 -6.44 -17.82 -16.45
CA ARG A 238 -6.05 -19.10 -17.05
C ARG A 238 -4.94 -18.92 -18.09
N THR A 239 -5.10 -17.97 -19.01
CA THR A 239 -4.07 -17.65 -20.02
C THR A 239 -2.75 -17.27 -19.35
N LEU A 240 -2.77 -16.47 -18.28
CA LEU A 240 -1.56 -16.13 -17.53
C LEU A 240 -0.93 -17.39 -16.91
N PHE A 241 -1.72 -18.24 -16.27
CA PHE A 241 -1.21 -19.46 -15.63
C PHE A 241 -0.68 -20.47 -16.65
N ASP A 242 -1.30 -20.59 -17.82
CA ASP A 242 -0.81 -21.44 -18.90
C ASP A 242 0.54 -20.92 -19.46
N GLU A 243 0.77 -19.61 -19.47
CA GLU A 243 2.06 -19.02 -19.87
C GLU A 243 3.18 -19.25 -18.84
N HIS A 244 2.88 -19.19 -17.53
CA HIS A 244 3.90 -19.17 -16.46
C HIS A 244 3.95 -20.43 -15.58
N GLY A 245 2.98 -21.34 -15.72
CA GLY A 245 2.81 -22.50 -14.84
C GLY A 245 2.23 -22.15 -13.45
N GLY A 246 1.64 -20.98 -13.29
CA GLY A 246 1.16 -20.43 -12.01
C GLY A 246 1.19 -18.90 -12.01
N PHE A 247 1.27 -18.28 -10.83
CA PHE A 247 1.51 -16.84 -10.78
C PHE A 247 2.92 -16.49 -11.33
N PRO A 248 3.08 -15.35 -12.02
CA PRO A 248 4.37 -14.96 -12.56
C PRO A 248 5.35 -14.62 -11.42
N ALA A 249 6.57 -15.14 -11.51
CA ALA A 249 7.68 -14.81 -10.61
C ALA A 249 8.54 -13.67 -11.18
N TYR A 250 9.37 -13.06 -10.33
CA TYR A 250 10.37 -12.11 -10.81
C TYR A 250 11.37 -12.81 -11.75
N PRO A 251 11.65 -12.24 -12.94
CA PRO A 251 12.35 -12.97 -14.01
C PRO A 251 13.85 -13.22 -13.76
N ASP A 252 14.41 -12.73 -12.65
CA ASP A 252 15.76 -13.10 -12.23
C ASP A 252 15.73 -14.49 -11.59
N THR A 253 16.09 -15.50 -12.38
CA THR A 253 16.08 -16.92 -11.98
C THR A 253 17.13 -17.26 -10.91
N ASP A 254 18.09 -16.36 -10.69
CA ASP A 254 19.14 -16.51 -9.67
C ASP A 254 18.73 -15.89 -8.32
N LEU A 255 17.48 -15.39 -8.20
CA LEU A 255 16.86 -15.22 -6.91
C LEU A 255 16.84 -16.58 -6.23
N ALA A 256 17.78 -16.78 -5.30
CA ALA A 256 17.91 -18.03 -4.57
C ALA A 256 16.61 -18.30 -3.83
N ARG A 257 15.76 -19.16 -4.42
CA ARG A 257 14.67 -19.82 -3.71
C ARG A 257 15.34 -20.50 -2.52
N GLY A 258 14.93 -20.09 -1.33
CA GLY A 258 15.52 -20.57 -0.09
C GLY A 258 15.33 -22.08 0.08
N ALA A 259 15.81 -22.61 1.20
CA ALA A 259 15.52 -23.98 1.61
C ALA A 259 14.12 -24.11 2.25
N GLY A 260 13.24 -23.12 2.07
CA GLY A 260 11.95 -22.95 2.73
C GLY A 260 11.72 -21.49 3.20
N PRO A 261 10.50 -21.18 3.67
CA PRO A 261 10.11 -19.83 4.06
C PRO A 261 11.05 -19.25 5.14
N ALA A 262 11.59 -18.07 4.87
CA ALA A 262 12.43 -17.31 5.80
C ALA A 262 11.94 -15.86 5.89
N ARG A 263 12.25 -15.16 6.98
CA ARG A 263 11.91 -13.74 7.13
C ARG A 263 12.50 -12.96 5.96
N GLN A 264 11.64 -12.30 5.18
CA GLN A 264 12.04 -11.53 4.02
C GLN A 264 12.88 -10.31 4.37
N HIS A 265 13.66 -9.83 3.40
CA HIS A 265 14.25 -8.51 3.46
C HIS A 265 13.25 -7.46 2.97
N SER A 266 13.40 -6.25 3.52
CA SER A 266 12.52 -5.12 3.29
C SER A 266 13.38 -3.89 3.07
N THR A 267 13.10 -3.10 2.04
CA THR A 267 13.84 -1.86 1.74
C THR A 267 12.89 -0.81 1.22
N SER A 268 13.06 0.44 1.67
CA SER A 268 12.32 1.60 1.17
C SER A 268 13.31 2.68 0.73
N THR A 269 13.21 3.09 -0.54
CA THR A 269 14.15 4.03 -1.17
C THR A 269 13.41 5.07 -2.00
N TRP A 270 13.89 6.31 -1.97
CA TRP A 270 13.40 7.37 -2.85
C TRP A 270 14.08 7.29 -4.21
N VAL A 271 13.28 7.20 -5.28
CA VAL A 271 13.77 7.15 -6.68
C VAL A 271 13.54 8.48 -7.41
N ALA A 272 12.73 9.37 -6.84
CA ALA A 272 12.56 10.74 -7.32
C ALA A 272 12.27 11.71 -6.17
N THR A 273 12.81 12.91 -6.26
CA THR A 273 12.38 14.09 -5.48
C THR A 273 11.00 14.56 -5.92
N ALA A 274 10.40 15.49 -5.18
CA ALA A 274 9.10 16.08 -5.52
C ALA A 274 9.08 16.69 -6.92
N SER A 275 10.09 17.50 -7.26
CA SER A 275 10.21 18.19 -8.54
C SER A 275 10.44 17.23 -9.70
N GLU A 276 11.32 16.23 -9.54
CA GLU A 276 11.57 15.22 -10.56
C GLU A 276 10.31 14.39 -10.85
N ALA A 277 9.58 13.99 -9.80
CA ALA A 277 8.33 13.26 -9.97
C ALA A 277 7.19 14.10 -10.57
N ASP A 278 7.16 15.41 -10.33
CA ASP A 278 6.22 16.31 -11.01
C ASP A 278 6.53 16.44 -12.51
N ARG A 279 7.81 16.61 -12.86
CA ARG A 279 8.29 16.62 -14.26
C ARG A 279 8.00 15.30 -14.96
N LEU A 280 8.25 14.16 -14.30
CA LEU A 280 7.86 12.84 -14.81
C LEU A 280 6.35 12.77 -15.07
N GLY A 281 5.54 13.31 -14.15
CA GLY A 281 4.09 13.42 -14.33
C GLY A 281 3.69 14.26 -15.54
N GLU A 282 4.43 15.33 -15.85
CA GLU A 282 4.25 16.14 -17.05
C GLU A 282 4.57 15.37 -18.33
N VAL A 283 5.69 14.65 -18.36
CA VAL A 283 6.09 13.79 -19.47
C VAL A 283 5.02 12.71 -19.72
N CYS A 284 4.55 12.04 -18.67
CA CYS A 284 3.51 11.02 -18.79
C CYS A 284 2.21 11.60 -19.35
N ARG A 285 1.78 12.76 -18.84
CA ARG A 285 0.54 13.42 -19.28
C ARG A 285 0.62 13.90 -20.72
N ALA A 286 1.77 14.42 -21.15
CA ALA A 286 2.00 14.81 -22.54
C ALA A 286 1.87 13.60 -23.51
N ALA A 287 2.19 12.40 -23.03
CA ALA A 287 1.99 11.14 -23.76
C ALA A 287 0.60 10.49 -23.53
N GLY A 288 -0.34 11.18 -22.87
CA GLY A 288 -1.70 10.68 -22.62
C GLY A 288 -1.80 9.62 -21.51
N ALA A 289 -0.80 9.50 -20.64
CA ALA A 289 -0.72 8.50 -19.58
C ALA A 289 -0.75 9.14 -18.17
N GLY A 290 -1.28 8.41 -17.19
CA GLY A 290 -1.26 8.81 -15.78
C GLY A 290 0.06 8.47 -15.07
N THR A 291 0.25 8.99 -13.85
CA THR A 291 1.44 8.73 -13.03
C THR A 291 1.62 7.24 -12.69
N GLN A 292 0.51 6.50 -12.47
CA GLN A 292 0.56 5.05 -12.28
C GLN A 292 1.21 4.35 -13.47
N THR A 293 0.70 4.62 -14.69
CA THR A 293 1.23 4.09 -15.94
C THR A 293 2.69 4.45 -16.12
N GLY A 294 3.09 5.68 -15.79
CA GLY A 294 4.50 6.09 -15.77
C GLY A 294 5.38 5.27 -14.85
N ALA A 295 4.96 5.08 -13.61
CA ALA A 295 5.71 4.29 -12.63
C ALA A 295 5.84 2.81 -13.05
N LEU A 296 4.76 2.21 -13.55
CA LEU A 296 4.77 0.83 -14.07
C LEU A 296 5.62 0.69 -15.35
N ALA A 297 5.63 1.70 -16.21
CA ALA A 297 6.48 1.73 -17.41
C ALA A 297 7.97 1.84 -17.04
N LEU A 298 8.32 2.69 -16.09
CA LEU A 298 9.69 2.79 -15.57
C LEU A 298 10.15 1.46 -14.95
N PHE A 299 9.29 0.81 -14.15
CA PHE A 299 9.58 -0.52 -13.62
C PHE A 299 9.82 -1.55 -14.73
N SER A 300 8.92 -1.61 -15.72
CA SER A 300 9.03 -2.57 -16.82
C SER A 300 10.28 -2.34 -17.68
N LEU A 301 10.64 -1.08 -17.92
CA LEU A 301 11.87 -0.69 -18.61
C LEU A 301 13.13 -1.02 -17.80
N ALA A 302 13.12 -0.80 -16.49
CA ALA A 302 14.23 -1.14 -15.61
C ALA A 302 14.49 -2.66 -15.62
N VAL A 303 13.43 -3.46 -15.49
CA VAL A 303 13.52 -4.93 -15.60
C VAL A 303 14.06 -5.35 -16.97
N ARG A 304 13.54 -4.78 -18.06
CA ARG A 304 14.05 -5.05 -19.41
C ARG A 304 15.53 -4.70 -19.56
N ARG A 305 15.97 -3.55 -19.04
CA ARG A 305 17.36 -3.11 -19.10
C ARG A 305 18.30 -4.06 -18.35
N LEU A 306 17.86 -4.55 -17.18
CA LEU A 306 18.68 -5.40 -16.33
C LEU A 306 18.70 -6.86 -16.78
N LEU A 307 17.57 -7.37 -17.28
CA LEU A 307 17.36 -8.81 -17.49
C LEU A 307 17.03 -9.18 -18.95
N GLY A 308 16.90 -8.20 -19.84
CA GLY A 308 16.54 -8.43 -21.25
C GLY A 308 15.07 -8.84 -21.48
N ALA A 309 14.24 -8.85 -20.43
CA ALA A 309 12.85 -9.28 -20.51
C ALA A 309 12.00 -8.27 -21.32
N GLU A 310 11.67 -8.60 -22.56
CA GLU A 310 10.80 -7.77 -23.40
C GLU A 310 9.31 -7.93 -23.08
N ARG A 311 8.94 -9.06 -22.48
CA ARG A 311 7.58 -9.34 -21.99
C ARG A 311 7.66 -9.60 -20.50
N LEU A 312 6.90 -8.85 -19.72
CA LEU A 312 6.90 -8.94 -18.26
C LEU A 312 5.47 -9.08 -17.75
N SER A 313 5.22 -10.12 -16.95
CA SER A 313 3.93 -10.37 -16.32
C SER A 313 4.02 -10.23 -14.81
N TYR A 314 3.00 -9.66 -14.19
CA TYR A 314 2.90 -9.50 -12.73
C TYR A 314 1.45 -9.30 -12.30
N VAL A 315 1.19 -9.49 -11.01
CA VAL A 315 -0.09 -9.14 -10.40
C VAL A 315 -0.08 -7.66 -10.04
N LEU A 316 -1.12 -6.94 -10.47
CA LEU A 316 -1.36 -5.54 -10.17
C LEU A 316 -2.54 -5.41 -9.21
N PRO A 317 -2.31 -5.10 -7.92
CA PRO A 317 -3.37 -4.75 -7.00
C PRO A 317 -4.00 -3.40 -7.36
N LEU A 318 -5.33 -3.31 -7.27
CA LEU A 318 -6.13 -2.14 -7.55
C LEU A 318 -7.20 -1.99 -6.47
N HIS A 319 -7.56 -0.75 -6.12
CA HIS A 319 -8.66 -0.54 -5.20
C HIS A 319 -10.01 -0.89 -5.83
N THR A 320 -10.94 -1.43 -5.04
CA THR A 320 -12.34 -1.71 -5.44
C THR A 320 -13.32 -0.63 -5.00
N ARG A 321 -12.79 0.51 -4.51
CA ARG A 321 -13.57 1.72 -4.15
C ARG A 321 -14.12 2.41 -5.40
N HIS A 322 -15.31 1.97 -5.86
CA HIS A 322 -15.98 2.53 -7.04
C HIS A 322 -17.12 3.51 -6.69
N ASP A 323 -17.64 3.41 -5.47
CA ASP A 323 -18.59 4.37 -4.90
C ASP A 323 -17.81 5.45 -4.14
N PRO A 324 -18.13 6.75 -4.33
CA PRO A 324 -17.54 7.84 -3.55
C PRO A 324 -17.62 7.62 -2.03
N GLY A 325 -18.68 7.00 -1.51
CA GLY A 325 -18.84 6.71 -0.09
C GLY A 325 -17.79 5.74 0.47
N HIS A 326 -17.15 4.91 -0.37
CA HIS A 326 -16.07 4.02 0.06
C HIS A 326 -14.71 4.75 0.19
N ALA A 327 -14.58 5.99 -0.31
CA ALA A 327 -13.30 6.70 -0.33
C ALA A 327 -12.72 6.90 1.09
N SER A 328 -13.59 7.13 2.07
CA SER A 328 -13.23 7.33 3.48
C SER A 328 -13.59 6.13 4.36
N SER A 329 -13.92 4.97 3.76
CA SER A 329 -14.31 3.77 4.50
C SER A 329 -13.10 2.89 4.83
N VAL A 330 -13.02 2.42 6.08
CA VAL A 330 -12.03 1.43 6.52
C VAL A 330 -12.51 0.02 6.24
N GLY A 331 -11.68 -0.76 5.56
CA GLY A 331 -11.95 -2.15 5.18
C GLY A 331 -10.92 -2.68 4.19
N TRP A 332 -11.10 -3.91 3.73
CA TRP A 332 -10.26 -4.52 2.71
C TRP A 332 -10.88 -4.37 1.30
N TYR A 333 -10.52 -3.29 0.60
CA TYR A 333 -11.04 -2.94 -0.74
C TYR A 333 -9.95 -3.10 -1.81
N VAL A 334 -9.35 -4.28 -1.91
CA VAL A 334 -8.28 -4.58 -2.87
C VAL A 334 -8.71 -5.72 -3.76
N GLY A 335 -8.61 -5.52 -5.07
CA GLY A 335 -8.72 -6.59 -6.05
C GLY A 335 -7.42 -6.70 -6.86
N CYS A 336 -7.24 -7.83 -7.52
CA CYS A 336 -6.02 -8.12 -8.27
C CYS A 336 -6.30 -8.27 -9.77
N ALA A 337 -5.39 -7.76 -10.59
CA ALA A 337 -5.46 -7.89 -12.03
C ALA A 337 -4.19 -8.56 -12.60
N PRO A 338 -4.32 -9.49 -13.56
CA PRO A 338 -3.19 -10.07 -14.24
C PRO A 338 -2.70 -9.11 -15.34
N LEU A 339 -1.52 -8.54 -15.15
CA LEU A 339 -0.93 -7.60 -16.09
C LEU A 339 0.23 -8.27 -16.85
N THR A 340 0.21 -8.14 -18.17
CA THR A 340 1.33 -8.51 -19.04
C THR A 340 1.67 -7.32 -19.92
N VAL A 341 2.91 -6.86 -19.80
CA VAL A 341 3.45 -5.74 -20.57
C VAL A 341 4.40 -6.28 -21.62
N ASP A 342 4.11 -5.99 -22.87
CA ASP A 342 4.96 -6.32 -24.02
C ASP A 342 5.64 -5.06 -24.56
N LEU A 343 6.96 -4.99 -24.37
CA LEU A 343 7.85 -3.92 -24.77
C LEU A 343 8.66 -4.27 -26.03
N ALA A 344 8.36 -5.37 -26.73
CA ALA A 344 9.06 -5.73 -27.96
C ALA A 344 8.97 -4.60 -28.99
N GLY A 345 10.12 -4.26 -29.58
CA GLY A 345 10.26 -3.16 -30.54
C GLY A 345 10.00 -1.76 -29.98
N THR A 346 9.86 -1.61 -28.67
CA THR A 346 9.62 -0.32 -28.01
C THR A 346 10.94 0.35 -27.63
N THR A 347 11.06 1.66 -27.82
CA THR A 347 12.20 2.46 -27.36
C THR A 347 11.74 3.60 -26.45
N GLY A 348 12.48 3.81 -25.36
CA GLY A 348 12.23 4.90 -24.40
C GLY A 348 10.90 4.82 -23.65
N LEU A 349 10.64 5.85 -22.84
CA LEU A 349 9.47 5.92 -21.98
C LEU A 349 8.16 6.08 -22.76
N THR A 350 8.10 6.95 -23.76
CA THR A 350 6.85 7.26 -24.50
C THR A 350 6.24 6.02 -25.14
N GLY A 351 7.04 5.16 -25.77
CA GLY A 351 6.55 3.91 -26.33
C GLY A 351 6.07 2.94 -25.25
N ALA A 352 6.79 2.86 -24.12
CA ALA A 352 6.41 2.01 -23.00
C ALA A 352 5.10 2.46 -22.34
N LEU A 353 4.88 3.77 -22.21
CA LEU A 353 3.63 4.34 -21.67
C LEU A 353 2.41 3.84 -22.44
N ALA A 354 2.44 3.86 -23.78
CA ALA A 354 1.33 3.40 -24.59
C ALA A 354 1.03 1.91 -24.40
N ARG A 355 2.09 1.07 -24.28
CA ARG A 355 1.96 -0.37 -24.04
C ARG A 355 1.37 -0.66 -22.66
N VAL A 356 1.90 -0.01 -21.63
CA VAL A 356 1.45 -0.18 -20.25
C VAL A 356 0.03 0.33 -20.06
N GLU A 357 -0.32 1.50 -20.60
CA GLU A 357 -1.69 2.05 -20.52
C GLU A 357 -2.71 1.09 -21.12
N SER A 358 -2.39 0.52 -22.29
CA SER A 358 -3.22 -0.50 -22.94
C SER A 358 -3.39 -1.74 -22.08
N ALA A 359 -2.29 -2.27 -21.53
CA ALA A 359 -2.30 -3.43 -20.66
C ALA A 359 -3.13 -3.19 -19.39
N VAL A 360 -2.93 -2.06 -18.72
CA VAL A 360 -3.62 -1.69 -17.47
C VAL A 360 -5.12 -1.56 -17.73
N ARG A 361 -5.51 -0.83 -18.78
CA ARG A 361 -6.92 -0.68 -19.17
C ARG A 361 -7.60 -2.02 -19.46
N ALA A 362 -6.89 -2.94 -20.12
CA ALA A 362 -7.42 -4.26 -20.42
C ALA A 362 -7.53 -5.14 -19.16
N ALA A 363 -6.59 -5.01 -18.20
CA ALA A 363 -6.55 -5.83 -17.00
C ALA A 363 -7.47 -5.31 -15.87
N LYS A 364 -7.72 -4.00 -15.81
CA LYS A 364 -8.48 -3.33 -14.75
C LYS A 364 -9.83 -3.96 -14.40
N PRO A 365 -10.68 -4.42 -15.36
CA PRO A 365 -11.93 -5.10 -15.00
C PRO A 365 -11.76 -6.36 -14.16
N CYS A 366 -10.60 -7.01 -14.22
CA CYS A 366 -10.33 -8.25 -13.48
C CYS A 366 -10.30 -8.03 -11.97
N ALA A 367 -9.83 -6.86 -11.52
CA ALA A 367 -9.79 -6.52 -10.09
C ALA A 367 -11.19 -6.35 -9.46
N ARG A 368 -12.27 -6.36 -10.26
CA ARG A 368 -13.65 -6.35 -9.74
C ARG A 368 -14.15 -7.74 -9.38
N ILE A 369 -13.46 -8.78 -9.84
CA ILE A 369 -13.78 -10.17 -9.53
C ILE A 369 -12.79 -10.63 -8.45
N PRO A 370 -13.29 -11.21 -7.35
CA PRO A 370 -12.40 -11.61 -6.26
C PRO A 370 -11.41 -12.68 -6.72
N LEU A 371 -10.12 -12.45 -6.49
CA LEU A 371 -9.07 -13.40 -6.86
C LEU A 371 -9.27 -14.78 -6.21
N PRO A 372 -9.71 -14.92 -4.93
CA PRO A 372 -9.94 -16.22 -4.34
C PRO A 372 -11.01 -17.03 -5.08
N ARG A 373 -12.05 -16.35 -5.58
CA ARG A 373 -13.07 -17.01 -6.43
C ARG A 373 -12.47 -17.52 -7.73
N VAL A 374 -11.58 -16.73 -8.35
CA VAL A 374 -10.90 -17.16 -9.58
C VAL A 374 -9.97 -18.34 -9.29
N ALA A 375 -9.21 -18.31 -8.20
CA ALA A 375 -8.34 -19.40 -7.77
C ALA A 375 -9.12 -20.71 -7.54
N ASP A 376 -10.25 -20.63 -6.81
CA ASP A 376 -11.16 -21.76 -6.61
C ASP A 376 -11.65 -22.36 -7.94
N LEU A 377 -12.01 -21.52 -8.92
CA LEU A 377 -12.48 -21.96 -10.24
C LEU A 377 -11.37 -22.55 -11.13
N LEU A 378 -10.12 -22.14 -10.90
CA LEU A 378 -8.94 -22.67 -11.60
C LEU A 378 -8.32 -23.86 -10.85
N GLY A 379 -8.81 -24.18 -9.65
CA GLY A 379 -8.31 -25.28 -8.84
C GLY A 379 -6.86 -25.08 -8.40
N THR A 380 -6.47 -23.85 -8.11
CA THR A 380 -5.11 -23.53 -7.63
C THR A 380 -5.13 -23.01 -6.20
N ASP A 381 -4.19 -23.51 -5.40
CA ASP A 381 -3.87 -23.00 -4.05
C ASP A 381 -2.62 -22.09 -4.08
N ASP A 382 -2.14 -21.75 -5.28
CA ASP A 382 -0.98 -20.87 -5.49
C ASP A 382 -1.27 -19.42 -5.10
N HIS A 383 -0.22 -18.62 -4.94
CA HIS A 383 -0.29 -17.22 -4.47
C HIS A 383 0.60 -16.29 -5.31
N PRO A 384 0.33 -14.97 -5.33
CA PRO A 384 1.10 -14.05 -6.17
C PRO A 384 2.60 -13.98 -5.81
N HIS A 385 3.47 -14.40 -6.73
CA HIS A 385 4.93 -14.34 -6.55
C HIS A 385 5.56 -12.99 -6.95
N LEU A 386 5.04 -12.30 -7.97
CA LEU A 386 5.45 -10.93 -8.34
C LEU A 386 4.26 -9.99 -8.30
N VAL A 387 4.32 -9.05 -7.35
CA VAL A 387 3.28 -8.03 -7.17
C VAL A 387 3.87 -6.64 -7.32
N VAL A 388 3.26 -5.83 -8.18
CA VAL A 388 3.70 -4.44 -8.41
C VAL A 388 2.50 -3.53 -8.21
N SER A 389 2.51 -2.79 -7.12
CA SER A 389 1.46 -1.86 -6.73
C SER A 389 1.90 -0.42 -6.92
N PHE A 390 0.94 0.44 -7.20
CA PHE A 390 1.14 1.89 -7.22
C PHE A 390 0.13 2.56 -6.29
N VAL A 391 0.60 3.48 -5.45
CA VAL A 391 -0.24 4.25 -4.53
C VAL A 391 0.11 5.72 -4.64
N ASP A 392 -0.88 6.56 -4.92
CA ASP A 392 -0.73 8.01 -4.85
C ASP A 392 -1.33 8.53 -3.54
N THR A 393 -0.47 8.83 -2.57
CA THR A 393 -0.86 9.23 -1.23
C THR A 393 -1.25 10.70 -1.14
N ARG A 394 -0.98 11.50 -2.17
CA ARG A 394 -1.24 12.96 -2.17
C ARG A 394 -2.72 13.29 -2.05
N TYR A 395 -3.58 12.36 -2.46
CA TYR A 395 -5.03 12.49 -2.42
C TYR A 395 -5.64 11.98 -1.11
N VAL A 396 -4.85 11.38 -0.22
CA VAL A 396 -5.35 11.00 1.10
C VAL A 396 -5.56 12.27 1.94
N PRO A 397 -6.73 12.44 2.59
CA PRO A 397 -6.98 13.56 3.48
C PRO A 397 -5.89 13.71 4.54
N GLY A 398 -5.45 14.95 4.79
CA GLY A 398 -4.39 15.23 5.77
C GLY A 398 -2.97 14.86 5.32
N SER A 399 -2.75 14.31 4.12
CA SER A 399 -1.43 13.85 3.64
C SER A 399 -0.32 14.88 3.62
N ARG A 400 -0.65 16.18 3.64
CA ARG A 400 0.33 17.27 3.74
C ARG A 400 0.98 17.38 5.13
N HIS A 401 0.31 16.92 6.19
CA HIS A 401 0.82 16.97 7.56
C HIS A 401 1.68 15.77 7.93
N TRP A 402 1.63 14.69 7.14
CA TRP A 402 2.36 13.45 7.45
C TRP A 402 3.87 13.63 7.68
N PRO A 403 4.59 14.51 6.94
CA PRO A 403 6.00 14.76 7.25
C PRO A 403 6.23 15.46 8.60
N GLU A 404 5.26 16.27 9.05
CA GLU A 404 5.30 16.94 10.36
C GLU A 404 4.96 15.95 11.48
N TRP A 405 4.06 15.01 11.21
CA TRP A 405 3.68 13.95 12.13
C TRP A 405 4.63 12.76 12.13
N GLU A 406 5.75 12.83 11.41
CA GLU A 406 6.68 11.71 11.22
C GLU A 406 5.93 10.40 10.83
N ALA A 407 4.84 10.52 10.07
CA ALA A 407 3.90 9.43 9.84
C ALA A 407 4.50 8.37 8.91
N ARG A 408 4.33 7.09 9.26
CA ARG A 408 4.75 5.94 8.45
C ARG A 408 3.71 4.85 8.47
N ALA A 409 3.49 4.27 7.30
CA ALA A 409 2.71 3.05 7.20
C ALA A 409 3.63 1.87 7.55
N LEU A 410 3.07 0.90 8.26
CA LEU A 410 3.75 -0.23 8.84
C LEU A 410 3.22 -1.56 8.29
N ARG A 411 4.08 -2.57 8.34
CA ARG A 411 3.71 -3.96 8.09
C ARG A 411 4.42 -4.90 9.06
N SER A 412 3.82 -6.04 9.32
CA SER A 412 4.48 -7.15 10.01
C SER A 412 5.62 -7.72 9.17
N PRO A 413 6.59 -8.42 9.80
CA PRO A 413 7.51 -9.28 9.09
C PRO A 413 6.74 -10.31 8.23
N ALA A 414 7.23 -10.57 7.02
CA ALA A 414 6.71 -11.60 6.12
C ALA A 414 7.73 -12.74 5.96
N HIS A 415 7.24 -13.96 5.78
CA HIS A 415 8.07 -15.16 5.63
C HIS A 415 7.75 -15.87 4.32
N ALA A 416 8.63 -15.71 3.32
CA ALA A 416 8.50 -16.33 2.01
C ALA A 416 9.86 -16.29 1.30
N ASP A 417 10.10 -17.23 0.41
CA ASP A 417 11.37 -17.39 -0.31
C ASP A 417 11.25 -17.29 -1.84
N ASP A 418 10.04 -17.01 -2.34
CA ASP A 418 9.69 -16.93 -3.76
C ASP A 418 8.91 -15.66 -4.14
N GLU A 419 8.58 -14.79 -3.18
CA GLU A 419 7.81 -13.56 -3.41
C GLU A 419 8.68 -12.30 -3.55
N VAL A 420 8.38 -11.47 -4.56
CA VAL A 420 8.88 -10.10 -4.71
C VAL A 420 7.70 -9.14 -4.84
N TYR A 421 7.53 -8.23 -3.88
CA TYR A 421 6.47 -7.23 -3.91
C TYR A 421 7.08 -5.84 -3.94
N LEU A 422 6.61 -4.99 -4.86
CA LEU A 422 7.02 -3.60 -4.99
C LEU A 422 5.81 -2.68 -4.81
N TRP A 423 5.97 -1.65 -3.99
CA TRP A 423 5.02 -0.56 -3.84
C TRP A 423 5.68 0.73 -4.31
N LEU A 424 5.26 1.21 -5.49
CA LEU A 424 5.61 2.51 -6.04
C LEU A 424 4.70 3.55 -5.40
N VAL A 425 5.25 4.42 -4.55
CA VAL A 425 4.48 5.36 -3.73
C VAL A 425 4.77 6.79 -4.16
N ARG A 426 3.77 7.46 -4.76
CA ARG A 426 3.82 8.89 -5.04
C ARG A 426 3.30 9.66 -3.82
N SER A 427 4.12 10.55 -3.27
CA SER A 427 3.76 11.46 -2.18
C SER A 427 4.06 12.92 -2.53
N HIS A 428 3.77 13.85 -1.63
CA HIS A 428 4.16 15.27 -1.77
C HIS A 428 5.68 15.48 -1.80
N LEU A 429 6.46 14.49 -1.38
CA LEU A 429 7.92 14.59 -1.27
C LEU A 429 8.68 13.99 -2.45
N GLY A 430 8.00 13.23 -3.32
CA GLY A 430 8.66 12.49 -4.37
C GLY A 430 7.98 11.18 -4.74
N LEU A 431 8.75 10.30 -5.39
CA LEU A 431 8.41 8.91 -5.68
C LEU A 431 9.36 8.02 -4.89
N SER A 432 8.81 7.13 -4.07
CA SER A 432 9.56 6.10 -3.37
C SER A 432 9.12 4.71 -3.80
N VAL A 433 9.98 3.74 -3.55
CA VAL A 433 9.72 2.32 -3.76
C VAL A 433 10.00 1.60 -2.46
N SER A 434 8.95 1.00 -1.89
CA SER A 434 9.12 -0.02 -0.86
C SER A 434 9.09 -1.38 -1.53
N THR A 435 9.98 -2.29 -1.13
CA THR A 435 10.04 -3.65 -1.68
C THR A 435 10.25 -4.67 -0.57
N ARG A 436 9.66 -5.86 -0.72
CA ARG A 436 9.97 -7.06 0.05
C ARG A 436 10.37 -8.18 -0.89
N PHE A 437 11.36 -8.98 -0.47
CA PHE A 437 11.98 -10.00 -1.31
C PHE A 437 12.71 -11.04 -0.44
N PRO A 438 13.10 -12.21 -0.98
CA PRO A 438 13.79 -13.25 -0.22
C PRO A 438 15.07 -12.74 0.45
N ALA A 439 15.34 -13.16 1.69
CA ALA A 439 16.48 -12.66 2.47
C ALA A 439 17.82 -13.31 2.09
N THR A 440 18.27 -13.08 0.85
CA THR A 440 19.55 -13.57 0.32
C THR A 440 20.37 -12.42 -0.24
N ASP A 441 21.71 -12.56 -0.21
CA ASP A 441 22.63 -11.56 -0.77
C ASP A 441 22.38 -11.31 -2.27
N ALA A 442 22.04 -12.36 -3.02
CA ALA A 442 21.69 -12.28 -4.43
C ALA A 442 20.44 -11.43 -4.66
N ALA A 443 19.37 -11.68 -3.88
CA ALA A 443 18.14 -10.91 -3.96
C ALA A 443 18.33 -9.45 -3.55
N ALA A 444 19.10 -9.20 -2.47
CA ALA A 444 19.44 -7.85 -2.06
C ALA A 444 20.21 -7.09 -3.15
N ALA A 445 21.19 -7.73 -3.81
CA ALA A 445 21.93 -7.13 -4.91
C ALA A 445 21.05 -6.89 -6.14
N ALA A 446 20.14 -7.82 -6.48
CA ALA A 446 19.20 -7.66 -7.60
C ALA A 446 18.23 -6.50 -7.37
N MET A 447 17.67 -6.39 -6.16
CA MET A 447 16.77 -5.30 -5.81
C MET A 447 17.47 -3.95 -5.73
N ALA A 448 18.72 -3.89 -5.25
CA ALA A 448 19.52 -2.66 -5.31
C ALA A 448 19.71 -2.18 -6.76
N ARG A 449 20.12 -3.07 -7.68
CA ARG A 449 20.26 -2.74 -9.10
C ARG A 449 18.94 -2.27 -9.73
N LEU A 450 17.82 -2.89 -9.37
CA LEU A 450 16.49 -2.48 -9.83
C LEU A 450 16.14 -1.07 -9.37
N LEU A 451 16.40 -0.73 -8.10
CA LEU A 451 16.14 0.61 -7.55
C LEU A 451 17.03 1.67 -8.20
N ASP A 452 18.30 1.35 -8.46
CA ASP A 452 19.21 2.23 -9.19
C ASP A 452 18.74 2.45 -10.64
N ALA A 453 18.36 1.38 -11.34
CA ALA A 453 17.82 1.47 -12.71
C ALA A 453 16.51 2.26 -12.78
N LEU A 454 15.66 2.17 -11.75
CA LEU A 454 14.45 2.99 -11.62
C LEU A 454 14.79 4.47 -11.45
N ARG A 455 15.76 4.79 -10.59
CA ARG A 455 16.25 6.17 -10.39
C ARG A 455 16.81 6.74 -11.68
N GLU A 456 17.67 5.99 -12.37
CA GLU A 456 18.23 6.40 -13.66
C GLU A 456 17.13 6.60 -14.70
N GLY A 457 16.16 5.69 -14.79
CA GLY A 457 15.03 5.82 -15.70
C GLY A 457 14.16 7.06 -15.43
N VAL A 458 14.01 7.49 -14.16
CA VAL A 458 13.36 8.76 -13.83
C VAL A 458 14.16 9.94 -14.39
N LEU A 459 15.48 9.94 -14.21
CA LEU A 459 16.35 11.03 -14.68
C LEU A 459 16.34 11.12 -16.20
N ASP A 460 16.55 10.00 -16.90
CA ASP A 460 16.50 9.92 -18.36
C ASP A 460 15.16 10.42 -18.91
N ALA A 461 14.05 10.10 -18.23
CA ALA A 461 12.71 10.51 -18.65
C ALA A 461 12.46 12.02 -18.56
N ILE A 462 13.14 12.73 -17.66
CA ILE A 462 12.96 14.16 -17.43
C ILE A 462 14.10 15.00 -18.00
N GLU A 463 15.11 14.40 -18.62
CA GLU A 463 16.11 15.17 -19.34
C GLU A 463 15.45 15.92 -20.51
N PRO A 464 15.77 17.22 -20.70
CA PRO A 464 15.28 17.94 -21.86
C PRO A 464 15.83 17.26 -23.12
N ALA A 465 14.97 17.00 -24.10
CA ALA A 465 15.43 16.60 -25.42
C ALA A 465 16.46 17.62 -25.92
N GLU A 466 17.62 17.16 -26.41
CA GLU A 466 18.60 18.05 -27.02
C GLU A 466 17.88 18.93 -28.05
N PRO A 467 18.12 20.26 -28.07
CA PRO A 467 17.57 21.10 -29.11
C PRO A 467 18.07 20.53 -30.45
N ALA A 468 17.14 20.13 -31.30
CA ALA A 468 17.46 19.66 -32.64
C ALA A 468 18.39 20.71 -33.29
N GLU A 469 19.54 20.26 -33.80
CA GLU A 469 20.43 21.15 -34.54
C GLU A 469 19.61 21.90 -35.59
N PRO A 470 19.71 23.25 -35.64
CA PRO A 470 18.99 24.00 -36.65
C PRO A 470 19.45 23.49 -38.02
N ALA A 471 18.52 22.93 -38.78
CA ALA A 471 18.78 22.49 -40.14
C ALA A 471 19.46 23.62 -40.90
N GLU A 472 20.65 23.36 -41.45
CA GLU A 472 21.37 24.33 -42.28
C GLU A 472 20.40 24.88 -43.34
N PRO A 473 20.23 26.22 -43.44
CA PRO A 473 19.37 26.78 -44.44
C PRO A 473 19.94 26.41 -45.81
N ALA A 474 19.17 25.63 -46.56
CA ALA A 474 19.45 25.32 -47.95
C ALA A 474 19.72 26.63 -48.70
N GLY A 475 20.94 26.78 -49.23
CA GLY A 475 21.38 27.97 -49.93
C GLY A 475 20.43 28.33 -51.06
N VAL A 476 19.67 29.41 -50.89
CA VAL A 476 18.93 30.03 -51.99
C VAL A 476 19.87 31.02 -52.65
N GLY A 477 20.35 30.66 -53.84
CA GLY A 477 21.09 31.54 -54.73
C GLY A 477 20.32 32.84 -54.98
N GLY A 478 21.05 33.95 -54.91
CA GLY A 478 20.47 35.29 -54.97
C GLY A 478 19.88 35.65 -56.32
N VAL A 479 18.96 36.61 -56.30
CA VAL A 479 18.81 37.64 -57.33
C VAL A 479 18.40 38.94 -56.64
N ALA A 480 19.15 40.00 -56.91
CA ALA A 480 18.89 41.36 -56.45
C ALA A 480 17.77 42.03 -57.28
N ALA A 481 16.97 42.89 -56.64
CA ALA A 481 16.30 44.01 -57.30
C ALA A 481 15.95 45.11 -56.29
N GLU A 482 16.02 46.35 -56.80
CA GLU A 482 16.16 47.64 -56.13
C GLU A 482 14.95 48.18 -55.36
N ALA A 483 15.25 49.22 -54.59
CA ALA A 483 14.42 49.98 -53.68
C ALA A 483 13.38 50.90 -54.36
N VAL A 484 12.29 51.18 -53.64
CA VAL A 484 11.57 52.47 -53.72
C VAL A 484 11.12 52.88 -52.31
N TYR A 485 11.54 54.07 -51.89
CA TYR A 485 11.12 54.77 -50.68
C TYR A 485 9.73 55.40 -50.83
N ALA A 486 8.94 55.35 -49.75
CA ALA A 486 8.04 56.43 -49.31
C ALA A 486 7.89 56.35 -47.78
#